data_AF-E2BSQ3-F1
#
_entry.id   AF-E2BSQ3-F1
#
_cell.length_a   1.000
_cell.length_b   1.000
_cell.length_c   1.000
_cell.angle_alpha   90.00
_cell.angle_beta   90.00
_cell.angle_gamma   90.00
#
_symmetry.space_group_name_H-M   'P 1'
#
loop_
_entity.id
_entity.type
_entity.pdbx_description
1 polymer ?
#
loop_
_entity_poly.entity_id
_entity_poly.type
_entity_poly.pdbx_seq_one_letter_code
_entity_poly.pdbx_strand_id
1 'polypeptide(L)' 'ISKIDEKRQRKRNESYTIYIYKVLKHVYPNTGISNKAISIMDNFVNDIFERIVAEMSRLAHYDKR' A
#
# COMPACT_ATOMS: atom_id res chain seq x y z
N ILE A 1 26.96 -29.50 7.72
CA ILE A 1 25.56 -29.03 7.49
C ILE A 1 25.41 -27.73 8.27
N SER A 2 25.89 -26.63 7.69
CA SER A 2 25.83 -25.30 8.31
C SER A 2 24.42 -24.77 8.19
N LYS A 3 23.82 -24.42 9.34
CA LYS A 3 22.54 -23.72 9.45
C LYS A 3 22.58 -22.48 8.56
N ILE A 4 21.76 -22.48 7.52
CA ILE A 4 21.44 -21.27 6.77
C ILE A 4 20.66 -20.41 7.76
N ASP A 5 21.32 -19.41 8.33
CA ASP A 5 20.65 -18.29 8.96
C ASP A 5 19.73 -17.68 7.90
N GLU A 6 18.45 -18.06 7.93
CA GLU A 6 17.37 -17.30 7.32
C GLU A 6 17.38 -15.93 8.01
N LYS A 7 18.26 -15.05 7.56
CA LYS A 7 18.12 -13.61 7.73
C LYS A 7 16.72 -13.31 7.26
N ARG A 8 15.78 -13.16 8.22
CA ARG A 8 14.41 -12.70 8.01
C ARG A 8 14.50 -11.55 7.03
N GLN A 9 14.24 -11.83 5.75
CA GLN A 9 14.11 -10.78 4.75
C GLN A 9 12.99 -9.93 5.31
N ARG A 10 13.31 -8.75 5.83
CA ARG A 10 12.31 -7.80 6.27
C ARG A 10 11.48 -7.55 5.03
N LYS A 11 10.30 -8.18 4.96
CA LYS A 11 9.31 -7.92 3.92
C LYS A 11 9.18 -6.40 3.93
N ARG A 12 9.58 -5.77 2.84
CA ARG A 12 9.51 -4.31 2.72
C ARG A 12 8.02 -4.00 2.85
N ASN A 13 7.62 -3.41 3.98
CA ASN A 13 6.27 -2.86 4.10
C ASN A 13 6.23 -1.71 3.11
N GLU A 14 5.65 -1.98 1.94
CA GLU A 14 5.29 -0.92 1.03
C GLU A 14 4.17 -0.12 1.70
N SER A 15 4.48 1.14 2.00
CA SER A 15 3.57 2.07 2.64
C SER A 15 3.41 3.30 1.76
N TYR A 16 2.19 3.77 1.65
CA TYR A 16 1.80 4.97 0.94
C TYR A 16 1.93 6.24 1.81
N THR A 17 2.46 6.12 3.04
CA THR A 17 2.59 7.24 4.01
C THR A 17 3.17 8.52 3.40
N ILE A 18 4.26 8.42 2.62
CA ILE A 18 4.90 9.59 2.00
C ILE A 18 3.95 10.29 1.02
N TYR A 19 3.18 9.52 0.24
CA TYR A 19 2.24 10.06 -0.75
C TYR A 19 1.01 10.64 -0.08
N ILE A 20 0.48 9.99 0.95
CA ILE A 20 -0.60 10.51 1.79
C ILE A 20 -0.21 11.88 2.35
N TYR A 21 1.01 12.01 2.87
CA TYR A 21 1.52 13.29 3.38
C TYR A 21 1.70 14.34 2.29
N LYS A 22 2.26 13.97 1.13
CA LYS A 22 2.44 14.88 -0.02
C LYS A 22 1.10 15.43 -0.53
N VAL A 23 0.10 14.57 -0.70
CA VAL A 23 -1.24 14.99 -1.16
C VAL A 23 -1.90 15.88 -0.11
N LEU A 24 -1.83 15.50 1.17
CA LEU A 24 -2.37 16.34 2.25
C LEU A 24 -1.77 17.75 2.23
N LYS A 25 -0.44 17.87 2.09
CA LYS A 25 0.22 19.18 2.06
C LYS A 25 -0.05 19.99 0.79
N HIS A 26 -0.35 19.32 -0.31
CA HIS A 26 -0.77 19.99 -1.54
C HIS A 26 -2.17 20.62 -1.40
N VAL A 27 -3.11 19.94 -0.74
CA VAL A 27 -4.50 20.41 -0.59
C VAL A 27 -4.68 21.30 0.64
N TYR A 28 -4.03 20.97 1.76
CA TYR A 28 -4.14 21.67 3.05
C TYR A 28 -2.74 21.88 3.69
N PRO A 29 -2.00 22.91 3.27
CA PRO A 29 -0.61 23.13 3.71
C PRO A 29 -0.42 23.21 5.24
N ASN A 30 -1.38 23.82 5.94
CA ASN A 30 -1.31 24.09 7.38
C ASN A 30 -1.93 22.98 8.25
N THR A 31 -2.54 21.96 7.65
CA THR A 31 -3.19 20.88 8.38
C THR A 31 -2.21 19.75 8.67
N GLY A 32 -2.24 19.23 9.90
CA GLY A 32 -1.53 18.02 10.30
C GLY A 32 -2.43 16.78 10.24
N ILE A 33 -1.82 15.60 10.24
CA ILE A 33 -2.53 14.32 10.31
C ILE A 33 -1.87 13.45 11.39
N SER A 34 -2.70 12.77 12.20
CA SER A 34 -2.19 11.90 13.26
C SER A 34 -1.64 10.60 12.68
N ASN A 35 -0.70 9.96 13.38
CA ASN A 35 -0.15 8.66 12.96
C ASN A 35 -1.25 7.59 12.80
N LYS A 36 -2.27 7.60 13.67
CA LYS A 36 -3.41 6.69 13.55
C LYS A 36 -4.20 6.93 12.26
N ALA A 37 -4.43 8.19 11.90
CA ALA A 37 -5.11 8.53 10.66
C ALA A 37 -4.26 8.17 9.43
N ILE A 38 -2.93 8.36 9.48
CA ILE A 38 -2.02 7.88 8.43
C ILE A 38 -2.16 6.36 8.23
N SER A 39 -2.13 5.56 9.31
CA SER A 39 -2.26 4.10 9.20
C SER A 39 -3.61 3.67 8.62
N ILE A 40 -4.70 4.36 8.98
CA ILE A 40 -6.03 4.11 8.40
C ILE A 40 -6.02 4.41 6.89
N MET A 41 -5.44 5.54 6.48
CA MET A 41 -5.31 5.91 5.07
C MET A 41 -4.42 4.95 4.29
N ASP A 42 -3.33 4.45 4.90
CA ASP A 42 -2.42 3.48 4.28
C ASP A 42 -3.13 2.16 3.98
N ASN A 43 -3.92 1.66 4.93
CA ASN A 43 -4.76 0.48 4.73
C ASN A 43 -5.89 0.71 3.72
N PHE A 44 -6.48 1.92 3.69
CA PHE A 44 -7.52 2.27 2.73
C PHE A 44 -6.99 2.25 1.28
N VAL A 45 -5.78 2.76 1.05
CA VAL A 45 -5.15 2.69 -0.28
C VAL A 45 -4.88 1.24 -0.69
N ASN A 46 -4.42 0.39 0.24
CA ASN A 46 -4.24 -1.03 -0.02
C ASN A 46 -5.55 -1.73 -0.40
N ASP A 47 -6.65 -1.49 0.35
CA ASP A 47 -7.96 -2.09 0.03
C ASP A 47 -8.44 -1.70 -1.37
N ILE A 48 -8.32 -0.42 -1.75
CA ILE A 48 -8.66 0.03 -3.11
C ILE A 48 -7.77 -0.66 -4.15
N PHE A 49 -6.45 -0.73 -3.90
CA PHE A 49 -5.51 -1.35 -4.82
C PHE A 49 -5.82 -2.82 -5.05
N GLU A 50 -6.07 -3.59 -3.98
CA GLU A 50 -6.42 -5.00 -4.06
C GLU A 50 -7.73 -5.22 -4.83
N ARG A 51 -8.73 -4.36 -4.60
CA ARG A 51 -10.00 -4.40 -5.35
C ARG A 51 -9.80 -4.16 -6.85
N ILE A 52 -8.94 -3.21 -7.22
CA ILE A 52 -8.60 -2.95 -8.62
C ILE A 52 -7.88 -4.15 -9.24
N VAL A 53 -6.87 -4.71 -8.56
CA VAL A 53 -6.12 -5.87 -9.04
C VAL A 53 -7.03 -7.09 -9.20
N ALA A 54 -7.95 -7.32 -8.27
CA ALA A 54 -8.92 -8.41 -8.37
C ALA A 54 -9.81 -8.29 -9.61
N GLU A 55 -10.26 -7.08 -9.94
CA GLU A 55 -11.08 -6.85 -11.13
C GLU A 55 -10.26 -6.94 -12.43
N MET A 56 -9.04 -6.40 -12.44
CA MET A 56 -8.11 -6.56 -13.56
C MET A 56 -7.79 -8.04 -13.84
N SER A 57 -7.62 -8.85 -12.79
CA SER A 57 -7.41 -10.28 -12.90
C SER A 57 -8.61 -10.96 -13.57
N ARG A 58 -9.84 -10.64 -13.14
CA ARG A 58 -11.07 -11.14 -13.78
C ARG A 58 -11.14 -10.77 -15.25
N LEU A 59 -10.88 -9.50 -15.60
CA LEU A 59 -10.86 -9.02 -16.98
C LEU A 59 -9.82 -9.76 -17.83
N ALA A 60 -8.60 -9.94 -17.33
CA ALA A 60 -7.55 -10.68 -18.03
C ALA A 60 -7.90 -12.16 -18.24
N HIS A 61 -8.72 -12.75 -17.36
CA HIS A 61 -9.25 -14.10 -17.55
C HIS A 61 -10.36 -14.16 -18.60
N TYR A 62 -11.19 -13.12 -18.74
CA TYR A 62 -12.20 -13.04 -19.80
C TYR A 62 -11.58 -12.89 -21.20
N ASP A 63 -10.47 -12.16 -21.33
CA ASP A 63 -9.81 -11.84 -22.61
C ASP A 63 -9.05 -13.04 -23.24
N LYS A 64 -8.81 -14.13 -22.50
CA LYS A 64 -8.13 -15.34 -22.99
C LYS A 64 -9.06 -16.30 -23.76
N ARG A 65 -10.11 -15.81 -24.41
CA ARG A 65 -11.01 -16.56 -25.30
C ARG A 65 -11.07 -15.96 -26.69
#